data_AF-A0A969CAN4-F1
#
_entry.id   AF-A0A969CAN4-F1
#
_cell.length_a   1.000
_cell.length_b   1.000
_cell.length_c   1.000
_cell.angle_alpha   90.00
_cell.angle_beta   90.00
_cell.angle_gamma   90.00
#
_symmetry.space_group_name_H-M   'P 1'
#
loop_
_entity.id
_entity.type
_entity.pdbx_description
1 polymer ?
#
loop_
_entity_poly.entity_id
_entity_poly.type
_entity_poly.pdbx_seq_one_letter_code
_entity_poly.pdbx_strand_id
1 'polypeptide(L)'
;MDNCYHIIFVALNQTFFVSYADFPPILGVEAPKTQDFGRWYKRWKGKTAPDFWTQFYAHQFKNARSNSRQLAWGRLVAEVKSLLSNTALKQLRDAYAYEKYWRKNV
;
A
#
# COMPACT_ATOMS: atom_id res chain seq x y z
N MET A 1 17.32 18.66 9.41
CA MET A 1 17.96 17.39 9.02
C MET A 1 16.88 16.51 8.43
N ASP A 2 16.90 16.32 7.11
CA ASP A 2 15.97 15.43 6.42
C ASP A 2 16.33 13.98 6.74
N ASN A 3 15.57 13.34 7.63
CA ASN A 3 15.65 11.90 7.82
C ASN A 3 15.13 11.23 6.54
N CYS A 4 16.05 10.83 5.66
CA CYS A 4 15.76 10.02 4.49
C CYS A 4 15.50 8.58 4.93
N TYR A 5 14.23 8.20 5.00
CA TYR A 5 13.84 6.80 5.15
C TYR A 5 14.04 6.11 3.80
N HIS A 6 15.04 5.24 3.72
CA HIS A 6 15.27 4.37 2.57
C HIS A 6 14.63 3.01 2.82
N ILE A 7 13.79 2.55 1.90
CA ILE A 7 13.33 1.16 1.88
C ILE A 7 14.26 0.38 0.96
N ILE A 8 14.72 -0.78 1.45
CA ILE A 8 15.38 -1.79 0.62
C ILE A 8 14.27 -2.65 0.03
N PHE A 9 14.07 -2.55 -1.28
CA PHE A 9 13.13 -3.38 -2.03
C PHE A 9 13.91 -4.43 -2.81
N VAL A 10 13.54 -5.70 -2.67
CA VAL A 10 14.14 -6.79 -3.44
C VAL A 10 13.10 -7.32 -4.42
N ALA A 11 13.37 -7.18 -5.72
CA ALA A 11 12.57 -7.78 -6.78
C ALA A 11 13.48 -8.45 -7.80
N LEU A 12 13.08 -9.63 -8.28
CA LEU A 12 13.78 -10.38 -9.33
C LEU A 12 15.28 -10.55 -9.05
N ASN A 13 15.65 -10.89 -7.81
CA ASN A 13 17.04 -11.03 -7.34
C ASN A 13 17.89 -9.75 -7.43
N GLN A 14 17.26 -8.58 -7.57
CA GLN A 14 17.92 -7.28 -7.55
C GLN A 14 17.44 -6.45 -6.37
N THR A 15 18.37 -5.73 -5.75
CA THR A 15 18.11 -4.88 -4.59
C THR A 15 18.06 -3.43 -5.03
N PHE A 16 16.93 -2.77 -4.82
CA PHE A 16 16.71 -1.37 -5.14
C PHE A 16 16.60 -0.54 -3.87
N PHE A 17 17.32 0.58 -3.83
CA PHE A 17 17.11 1.61 -2.82
C PHE A 17 16.03 2.55 -3.32
N VAL A 18 14.84 2.39 -2.77
CA VAL A 18 13.72 3.30 -3.05
C VAL A 18 13.56 4.22 -1.85
N SER A 19 13.35 5.50 -2.13
CA SER A 19 12.94 6.43 -1.09
C SER A 19 11.55 6.02 -0.60
N TYR A 20 11.30 6.10 0.71
CA TYR A 20 9.98 5.80 1.29
C TYR A 20 8.85 6.57 0.59
N ALA A 21 9.14 7.80 0.16
CA ALA A 21 8.21 8.63 -0.59
C ALA A 21 7.87 8.12 -2.01
N ASP A 22 8.40 6.99 -2.46
CA ASP A 22 7.98 6.35 -3.71
C ASP A 22 7.15 5.08 -3.45
N PHE A 23 7.23 4.50 -2.26
CA PHE A 23 6.65 3.19 -1.92
C PHE A 23 5.31 3.35 -1.16
N PRO A 24 4.32 2.46 -1.38
CA PRO A 24 3.11 2.42 -0.56
C PRO A 24 3.47 2.14 0.90
N PRO A 25 2.79 2.77 1.87
CA PRO A 25 2.90 2.39 3.27
C PRO A 25 2.72 0.88 3.48
N ILE A 26 3.47 0.34 4.44
CA ILE A 26 3.46 -1.09 4.79
C ILE A 26 3.09 -1.32 6.25
N LEU A 27 2.68 -2.55 6.57
CA LEU A 27 2.49 -2.95 7.96
C LEU A 27 3.85 -3.14 8.66
N GLY A 28 3.88 -2.88 9.98
CA GLY A 28 5.06 -3.10 10.81
C GLY A 28 6.08 -1.95 10.80
N VAL A 29 5.76 -0.85 10.13
CA VAL A 29 6.51 0.41 10.21
C VAL A 29 5.62 1.52 10.75
N GLU A 30 6.21 2.69 11.00
CA GLU A 30 5.46 3.86 11.45
C GLU A 30 4.38 4.26 10.43
N ALA A 31 3.19 4.61 10.94
CA ALA A 31 2.09 5.01 10.09
C ALA A 31 2.40 6.33 9.34
N PRO A 32 1.83 6.54 8.13
CA PRO A 32 2.01 7.77 7.38
C PRO A 32 1.61 9.01 8.17
N LYS A 33 2.47 10.03 8.19
CA LYS A 33 2.19 11.34 8.77
C LYS A 33 1.73 12.29 7.67
N THR A 34 1.05 13.38 8.04
CA THR A 34 0.60 14.42 7.09
C THR A 34 1.71 14.93 6.16
N GLN A 35 2.95 14.97 6.66
CA GLN A 35 4.12 15.39 5.87
C GLN A 35 4.42 14.42 4.71
N ASP A 36 4.17 13.12 4.88
CA ASP A 36 4.40 12.10 3.86
C ASP A 36 3.45 12.29 2.67
N PHE A 37 2.18 12.64 2.94
CA PHE A 37 1.21 13.00 1.90
C PHE A 37 1.70 14.18 1.06
N GLY A 38 2.24 15.22 1.69
CA GLY A 38 2.84 16.35 0.99
C GLY A 38 4.04 15.95 0.13
N ARG A 39 4.87 15.01 0.60
CA ARG A 39 6.02 14.49 -0.15
C ARG A 39 5.59 13.66 -1.36
N TRP A 40 4.58 12.80 -1.20
CA TRP A 40 4.00 12.02 -2.29
C TRP A 40 3.42 12.90 -3.39
N TYR A 41 2.56 13.86 -3.04
CA TYR A 41 1.97 14.78 -4.01
C TYR A 41 2.99 15.62 -4.77
N LYS A 42 4.12 16.00 -4.14
CA LYS A 42 5.19 16.73 -4.81
C LYS A 42 5.95 15.89 -5.83
N ARG A 43 6.04 14.58 -5.61
CA ARG A 43 6.78 13.65 -6.48
C ARG A 43 5.93 13.14 -7.63
N TRP A 44 4.68 12.83 -7.34
CA TRP A 44 3.74 12.41 -8.37
C TRP A 44 3.39 13.63 -9.21
N LYS A 45 3.55 13.53 -10.53
CA LYS A 45 3.11 14.58 -11.47
C LYS A 45 1.57 14.64 -11.58
N GLY A 46 0.84 14.29 -10.51
CA GLY A 46 -0.60 14.10 -10.48
C GLY A 46 -1.18 13.98 -9.06
N LYS A 47 -2.50 13.86 -8.96
CA LYS A 47 -3.24 13.82 -7.67
C LYS A 47 -3.41 12.43 -7.08
N THR A 48 -3.00 11.38 -7.79
CA THR A 48 -3.19 9.99 -7.37
C THR A 48 -1.87 9.24 -7.34
N ALA A 49 -1.80 8.26 -6.46
CA ALA A 49 -0.70 7.33 -6.37
C ALA A 49 -0.52 6.55 -7.68
N PRO A 50 0.71 6.13 -8.01
CA PRO A 50 0.97 5.25 -9.12
C PRO A 50 0.20 3.93 -9.03
N ASP A 51 -0.16 3.36 -10.19
CA ASP A 51 -0.97 2.13 -10.28
C ASP A 51 -0.36 0.93 -9.53
N PHE A 52 0.96 0.90 -9.39
CA PHE A 52 1.63 -0.18 -8.68
C PHE A 52 1.24 -0.24 -7.19
N TRP A 53 0.79 0.86 -6.56
CA TRP A 53 0.27 0.83 -5.18
C TRP A 53 -0.95 -0.08 -5.08
N THR A 54 -1.85 0.01 -6.06
CA THR A 54 -3.04 -0.84 -6.15
C THR A 54 -2.64 -2.31 -6.31
N GLN A 55 -1.69 -2.60 -7.20
CA GLN A 55 -1.19 -3.96 -7.42
C GLN A 55 -0.53 -4.52 -6.16
N PHE A 56 0.26 -3.69 -5.47
CA PHE A 56 0.91 -4.04 -4.21
C PHE A 56 -0.12 -4.43 -3.14
N TYR A 57 -1.11 -3.57 -2.86
CA TYR A 57 -2.11 -3.88 -1.83
C TYR A 57 -2.99 -5.09 -2.19
N ALA A 58 -3.36 -5.25 -3.47
CA ALA A 58 -4.08 -6.44 -3.92
C ALA A 58 -3.27 -7.72 -3.68
N HIS A 59 -1.96 -7.69 -3.98
CA HIS A 59 -1.04 -8.78 -3.68
C HIS A 59 -0.96 -9.06 -2.17
N GLN A 60 -0.91 -8.02 -1.33
CA GLN A 60 -0.90 -8.19 0.12
C GLN A 60 -2.19 -8.82 0.67
N PHE A 61 -3.36 -8.46 0.13
CA PHE A 61 -4.62 -9.10 0.51
C PHE A 61 -4.63 -10.59 0.17
N LYS A 62 -4.20 -10.95 -1.04
CA LYS A 62 -4.09 -12.35 -1.48
C LYS A 62 -3.15 -13.18 -0.59
N ASN A 63 -2.02 -12.60 -0.21
CA ASN A 63 -0.98 -13.30 0.55
C ASN A 63 -1.10 -13.16 2.08
N ALA A 64 -2.14 -12.48 2.59
CA ALA A 64 -2.33 -12.30 4.02
C ALA A 64 -2.57 -13.64 4.72
N ARG A 65 -1.63 -14.14 5.52
CA ARG A 65 -1.74 -15.48 6.16
C ARG A 65 -2.86 -15.61 7.21
N SER A 66 -3.50 -14.52 7.60
CA SER A 66 -4.58 -14.51 8.61
C SER A 66 -5.60 -13.42 8.35
N ASN A 67 -6.82 -13.60 8.90
CA ASN A 67 -7.88 -12.59 8.86
C ASN A 67 -7.44 -11.28 9.55
N SER A 68 -6.66 -11.38 10.64
CA SER A 68 -6.11 -10.20 11.33
C SER A 68 -5.15 -9.41 10.44
N ARG A 69 -4.29 -10.10 9.68
CA ARG A 69 -3.35 -9.45 8.76
C ARG A 69 -4.06 -8.84 7.56
N GLN A 70 -5.08 -9.50 7.03
CA GLN A 70 -5.92 -8.96 5.98
C GLN A 70 -6.63 -7.67 6.44
N LEU A 71 -7.22 -7.68 7.65
CA LEU A 71 -7.84 -6.50 8.25
C LEU A 71 -6.85 -5.37 8.46
N ALA A 72 -5.64 -5.66 8.92
CA ALA A 72 -4.59 -4.65 9.12
C ALA A 72 -4.24 -3.95 7.80
N TRP A 73 -4.05 -4.71 6.71
CA TRP A 73 -3.87 -4.12 5.38
C TRP A 73 -5.07 -3.28 4.94
N GLY A 74 -6.30 -3.73 5.23
CA GLY A 74 -7.51 -2.98 4.88
C GLY A 74 -7.61 -1.63 5.60
N ARG A 75 -7.19 -1.58 6.87
CA ARG A 75 -7.09 -0.34 7.64
C ARG A 75 -6.04 0.60 7.05
N LEU A 76 -4.87 0.08 6.68
CA LEU A 76 -3.82 0.87 6.05
C LEU A 76 -4.29 1.49 4.72
N VAL A 77 -4.97 0.72 3.87
CA VAL A 77 -5.57 1.23 2.63
C VAL A 77 -6.60 2.34 2.93
N ALA A 78 -7.36 2.22 4.01
CA ALA A 78 -8.32 3.24 4.42
C ALA A 78 -7.66 4.57 4.84
N GLU A 79 -6.46 4.53 5.41
CA GLU A 79 -5.67 5.71 5.76
C GLU A 79 -5.17 6.45 4.51
N VAL A 80 -4.74 5.72 3.48
CA VAL A 80 -4.22 6.30 2.24
C VAL A 80 -5.26 6.44 1.13
N LYS A 81 -6.54 6.19 1.40
CA LYS A 81 -7.60 6.13 0.38
C LYS A 81 -7.72 7.40 -0.46
N SER A 82 -7.38 8.57 0.09
CA SER A 82 -7.40 9.87 -0.61
C SER A 82 -6.34 9.98 -1.70
N LEU A 83 -5.32 9.12 -1.65
CA LEU A 83 -4.26 9.04 -2.65
C LEU A 83 -4.66 8.11 -3.80
N LEU A 84 -5.69 7.28 -3.65
CA LEU A 84 -6.07 6.26 -4.63
C LEU A 84 -7.21 6.77 -5.52
N SER A 85 -7.18 6.40 -6.80
CA SER A 85 -8.30 6.68 -7.70
C SER A 85 -9.55 5.88 -7.28
N ASN A 86 -10.73 6.34 -7.68
CA ASN A 86 -11.98 5.61 -7.43
C ASN A 86 -11.95 4.19 -8.02
N THR A 87 -11.33 4.02 -9.19
CA THR A 87 -11.13 2.73 -9.84
C THR A 87 -10.23 1.82 -9.00
N ALA A 88 -9.10 2.34 -8.51
CA ALA A 88 -8.20 1.60 -7.64
C ALA A 88 -8.88 1.20 -6.32
N LEU A 89 -9.65 2.09 -5.71
CA LEU A 89 -10.41 1.79 -4.49
C LEU A 89 -11.44 0.70 -4.70
N LYS A 90 -12.14 0.69 -5.85
CA LYS A 90 -13.08 -0.38 -6.19
C LYS A 90 -12.35 -1.72 -6.32
N GLN A 91 -11.25 -1.77 -7.08
CA GLN A 91 -10.44 -2.98 -7.23
C GLN A 91 -9.95 -3.54 -5.89
N LEU A 92 -9.48 -2.68 -4.97
CA LEU A 92 -9.02 -3.11 -3.65
C LEU A 92 -10.15 -3.61 -2.75
N ARG A 93 -11.34 -3.02 -2.84
CA ARG A 93 -12.53 -3.51 -2.12
C ARG A 93 -12.93 -4.89 -2.62
N ASP A 94 -12.94 -5.08 -3.94
CA ASP A 94 -13.29 -6.36 -4.56
C ASP A 94 -12.27 -7.44 -4.17
N ALA A 95 -10.97 -7.13 -4.21
CA ALA A 95 -9.91 -8.04 -3.77
C ALA A 95 -10.03 -8.40 -2.28
N TYR A 96 -10.29 -7.42 -1.42
CA TYR A 96 -10.49 -7.66 0.00
C TYR A 96 -11.73 -8.55 0.26
N ALA A 97 -12.85 -8.26 -0.40
CA ALA A 97 -14.09 -9.02 -0.25
C ALA A 97 -13.94 -10.47 -0.72
N TYR A 98 -13.30 -10.67 -1.88
CA TYR A 98 -13.01 -11.99 -2.43
C TYR A 98 -12.19 -12.86 -1.46
N GLU A 99 -11.06 -12.33 -0.99
CA GLU A 99 -10.19 -13.05 -0.07
C GLU A 99 -10.86 -13.33 1.29
N LYS A 100 -11.69 -12.39 1.76
CA LYS A 100 -12.46 -12.58 2.99
C LYS A 100 -13.54 -13.66 2.83
N TYR A 101 -14.19 -13.73 1.67
CA TYR A 101 -15.15 -14.78 1.37
C TYR A 101 -14.47 -16.15 1.33
N TRP A 102 -13.38 -16.28 0.55
CA TRP A 102 -12.65 -17.54 0.41
C TRP A 102 -12.20 -18.09 1.78
N ARG A 103 -11.60 -17.25 2.63
CA ARG A 103 -11.11 -17.66 3.97
C ARG A 103 -12.19 -18.07 4.97
N LYS A 104 -13.45 -17.72 4.73
CA LYS A 104 -14.57 -18.15 5.59
C LYS A 104 -15.17 -19.48 5.16
N ASN A 105 -14.88 -19.93 3.93
CA ASN A 105 -15.47 -21.10 3.30
C ASN A 105 -14.45 -22.22 3.02
N VAL A 106 -13.27 -22.13 3.65
CA VAL A 106 -12.21 -23.16 3.71
C VAL A 106 -11.97 -23.47 5.18
#